data_AF-H3NN40-F1
#
_entry.id   AF-H3NN40-F1
#
_cell.length_a   1.000
_cell.length_b   1.000
_cell.length_c   1.000
_cell.angle_alpha   90.00
_cell.angle_beta   90.00
_cell.angle_gamma   90.00
#
_symmetry.space_group_name_H-M   'P 1'
#
loop_
_entity.id
_entity.type
_entity.pdbx_description
1 polymer ?
#
loop_
_entity_poly.entity_id
_entity_poly.type
_entity_poly.pdbx_seq_one_letter_code
_entity_poly.pdbx_strand_id
1 'polypeptide(L)'
;MKNNLKIIKKNTYLVFTLIWIIICLYAFSKNNNANEVILINIFGIFIDQLDLIFILASLIFIFLITIIKNSWNKSKSLFKKLSIFLMILLPLFGYLIFSYFYINNKSEEKHYEFISPSKKYSIVITETSSLMSSSVEFYVRQNLFVIRKQPILFPVFRDLTPIKKNQYRYKWKENTFIFEGKNFLLNDGRWKKVEINLENKNINIKEYIIYPKKYIPPKKQNLQNEKV
;
A
#
# COMPACT_ATOMS: atom_id res chain seq x y z
N MET A 1 43.21 3.85 -7.07
CA MET A 1 42.12 3.44 -6.14
C MET A 1 40.81 4.23 -6.27
N LYS A 2 40.81 5.58 -6.29
CA LYS A 2 39.57 6.41 -6.40
C LYS A 2 38.72 6.15 -7.67
N ASN A 3 39.34 5.84 -8.81
CA ASN A 3 38.60 5.57 -10.06
C ASN A 3 37.85 4.23 -10.03
N ASN A 4 38.44 3.17 -9.48
CA ASN A 4 37.79 1.86 -9.35
C ASN A 4 36.55 1.95 -8.44
N LEU A 5 36.63 2.70 -7.33
CA LEU A 5 35.49 2.91 -6.43
C LEU A 5 34.33 3.67 -7.10
N LYS A 6 34.61 4.64 -7.98
CA LYS A 6 33.55 5.35 -8.73
C LYS A 6 32.87 4.46 -9.77
N ILE A 7 33.64 3.58 -10.43
CA ILE A 7 33.11 2.63 -11.41
C ILE A 7 32.21 1.60 -10.72
N ILE A 8 32.67 1.04 -9.60
CA ILE A 8 31.88 0.07 -8.81
C ILE A 8 30.57 0.70 -8.35
N LYS A 9 30.60 1.91 -7.76
CA LYS A 9 29.39 2.62 -7.29
C LYS A 9 28.38 2.92 -8.41
N LYS A 10 28.87 3.29 -9.60
CA LYS A 10 28.01 3.54 -10.77
C LYS A 10 27.34 2.25 -11.25
N ASN A 11 28.10 1.16 -11.30
CA ASN A 11 27.59 -0.14 -11.74
C ASN A 11 26.60 -0.72 -10.73
N THR A 12 26.85 -0.60 -9.42
CA THR A 12 25.90 -1.05 -8.40
C THR A 12 24.58 -0.28 -8.45
N TYR A 13 24.63 1.04 -8.68
CA TYR A 13 23.43 1.84 -8.83
C TYR A 13 22.60 1.40 -10.06
N LEU A 14 23.26 1.20 -11.21
CA LEU A 14 22.59 0.73 -12.42
C LEU A 14 21.95 -0.65 -12.25
N VAL A 15 22.67 -1.59 -11.63
CA VAL A 15 22.15 -2.93 -11.33
C VAL A 15 20.94 -2.84 -10.39
N PHE A 16 21.02 -2.02 -9.34
CA PHE A 16 19.90 -1.81 -8.43
C PHE A 16 18.68 -1.22 -9.14
N THR A 17 18.86 -0.19 -9.98
CA THR A 17 17.76 0.39 -10.77
C THR A 17 17.14 -0.63 -11.73
N LEU A 18 17.94 -1.48 -12.37
CA LEU A 18 17.44 -2.53 -13.26
C LEU A 18 16.63 -3.57 -12.51
N ILE A 19 17.10 -4.02 -11.35
CA ILE A 19 16.35 -4.94 -10.47
C ILE A 19 15.03 -4.30 -10.06
N TRP A 20 15.05 -3.01 -9.71
CA TRP A 20 13.84 -2.28 -9.31
C TRP A 20 12.82 -2.17 -10.45
N ILE A 21 13.29 -1.91 -11.67
CA ILE A 21 12.43 -1.92 -12.88
C ILE A 21 11.75 -3.29 -13.05
N ILE A 22 12.48 -4.38 -12.88
CA ILE A 22 11.92 -5.75 -12.98
C ILE A 22 10.81 -5.95 -11.93
N ILE A 23 11.03 -5.49 -10.70
CA ILE A 23 10.02 -5.55 -9.63
C ILE A 23 8.77 -4.73 -10.00
N CYS A 24 8.94 -3.51 -10.52
CA CYS A 24 7.83 -2.69 -10.97
C CYS A 24 7.05 -3.32 -12.13
N LEU A 25 7.75 -3.95 -13.10
CA LEU A 25 7.11 -4.66 -14.21
C LEU A 25 6.30 -5.87 -13.73
N TYR A 26 6.85 -6.64 -12.79
CA TYR A 26 6.13 -7.73 -12.14
C TYR A 26 4.88 -7.21 -11.41
N ALA A 27 5.00 -6.09 -10.69
CA ALA A 27 3.87 -5.44 -10.03
C ALA A 27 2.77 -5.02 -10.99
N PHE A 28 3.15 -4.38 -12.10
CA PHE A 28 2.21 -3.97 -13.13
C PHE A 28 1.48 -5.15 -13.76
N SER A 29 2.21 -6.25 -14.03
CA SER A 29 1.61 -7.48 -14.56
C SER A 29 0.57 -8.08 -13.61
N LYS A 30 0.78 -7.98 -12.28
CA LYS A 30 -0.18 -8.48 -11.29
C LYS A 30 -1.44 -7.64 -11.18
N ASN A 31 -1.30 -6.32 -11.17
CA ASN A 31 -2.45 -5.42 -11.09
C ASN A 31 -3.39 -5.53 -12.32
N ASN A 32 -2.86 -5.92 -13.48
CA ASN A 32 -3.67 -6.19 -14.67
C ASN A 32 -4.56 -7.45 -14.52
N ASN A 33 -4.22 -8.39 -13.63
CA ASN A 33 -5.14 -9.45 -13.26
C ASN A 33 -6.13 -8.88 -12.25
N ALA A 34 -7.36 -8.63 -12.68
CA ALA A 34 -8.39 -7.78 -12.05
C ALA A 34 -8.67 -7.95 -10.53
N ASN A 35 -8.13 -8.97 -9.86
CA ASN A 35 -8.32 -9.22 -8.44
C ASN A 35 -7.02 -9.36 -7.63
N GLU A 36 -5.83 -9.28 -8.24
CA GLU A 36 -4.54 -9.39 -7.54
C GLU A 36 -3.85 -8.04 -7.44
N VAL A 37 -3.50 -7.64 -6.21
CA VAL A 37 -2.80 -6.38 -5.92
C VAL A 37 -1.50 -6.71 -5.22
N ILE A 38 -0.44 -5.94 -5.51
CA ILE A 38 0.81 -6.05 -4.76
C ILE A 38 0.71 -5.24 -3.48
N LEU A 39 0.98 -5.92 -2.37
CA LEU A 39 1.12 -5.33 -1.05
C LEU A 39 2.14 -6.12 -0.22
N ILE A 40 3.33 -5.55 -0.06
CA ILE A 40 4.41 -6.13 0.71
C ILE A 40 4.32 -5.57 2.13
N ASN A 41 4.30 -6.44 3.14
CA ASN A 41 4.36 -6.02 4.54
C ASN A 41 5.75 -6.30 5.10
N ILE A 42 6.51 -5.25 5.39
CA ILE A 42 7.83 -5.31 6.00
C ILE A 42 7.72 -4.71 7.41
N PHE A 43 7.64 -5.56 8.44
CA PHE A 43 7.56 -5.13 9.84
C PHE A 43 6.47 -4.07 10.12
N GLY A 44 5.30 -4.20 9.49
CA GLY A 44 4.18 -3.27 9.63
C GLY A 44 4.20 -2.09 8.65
N ILE A 45 5.25 -1.96 7.83
CA ILE A 45 5.31 -1.01 6.73
C ILE A 45 4.75 -1.69 5.48
N PHE A 46 3.66 -1.14 4.95
CA PHE A 46 3.02 -1.62 3.75
C PHE A 46 3.54 -0.90 2.52
N ILE A 47 4.18 -1.65 1.62
CA ILE A 47 4.68 -1.19 0.32
C ILE A 47 3.71 -1.69 -0.75
N ASP A 48 2.96 -0.78 -1.34
CA ASP A 48 2.03 -1.02 -2.44
C ASP A 48 2.70 -0.73 -3.80
N GLN A 49 1.91 -0.82 -4.87
CA GLN A 49 2.39 -0.54 -6.22
C GLN A 49 2.81 0.93 -6.43
N LEU A 50 2.09 1.87 -5.82
CA LEU A 50 2.36 3.31 -5.94
C LEU A 50 3.71 3.65 -5.27
N ASP A 51 4.03 3.01 -4.14
CA ASP A 51 5.33 3.10 -3.47
C ASP A 51 6.47 2.59 -4.37
N LEU A 52 6.28 1.45 -5.04
CA LEU A 52 7.27 0.90 -5.96
C LEU A 52 7.57 1.86 -7.12
N ILE A 53 6.53 2.44 -7.71
CA ILE A 53 6.65 3.44 -8.80
C ILE A 53 7.29 4.71 -8.28
N PHE A 54 6.95 5.16 -7.07
CA PHE A 54 7.54 6.33 -6.45
C PHE A 54 9.06 6.18 -6.26
N ILE A 55 9.49 5.05 -5.70
CA ILE A 55 10.92 4.75 -5.55
C ILE A 55 11.62 4.72 -6.91
N LEU A 56 11.00 4.13 -7.95
CA LEU A 56 11.55 4.12 -9.30
C LEU A 56 11.71 5.54 -9.86
N ALA A 57 10.70 6.40 -9.69
CA ALA A 57 10.74 7.79 -10.13
C ALA A 57 11.85 8.58 -9.42
N SER A 58 12.02 8.38 -8.10
CA SER A 58 13.12 8.99 -7.33
C SER A 58 14.49 8.53 -7.83
N LEU A 59 14.64 7.24 -8.16
CA LEU A 59 15.88 6.73 -8.76
C LEU A 59 16.16 7.43 -10.08
N ILE A 60 15.21 7.43 -11.03
CA ILE A 60 15.37 8.09 -12.33
C ILE A 60 15.70 9.58 -12.15
N PHE A 61 15.05 10.27 -11.21
CA PHE A 61 15.30 11.67 -10.93
C PHE A 61 16.74 11.93 -10.43
N ILE A 62 17.26 11.10 -9.53
CA ILE A 62 18.67 11.16 -9.07
C ILE A 62 19.63 10.95 -10.25
N PHE A 63 19.31 10.02 -11.16
CA PHE A 63 20.10 9.77 -12.35
C PHE A 63 20.13 11.00 -13.27
N LEU A 64 18.98 11.64 -13.50
CA LEU A 64 18.86 12.87 -14.29
C LEU A 64 19.70 14.01 -13.70
N ILE A 65 19.65 14.24 -12.39
CA ILE A 65 20.50 15.22 -11.70
C ILE A 65 21.98 14.95 -11.97
N THR A 66 22.37 13.67 -11.94
CA THR A 66 23.77 13.27 -12.17
C THR A 66 24.22 13.58 -13.61
N ILE A 67 23.37 13.32 -14.60
CA ILE A 67 23.63 13.69 -16.01
C ILE A 67 23.77 15.21 -16.14
N ILE A 68 22.84 15.95 -15.54
CA ILE A 68 22.80 17.41 -15.63
C ILE A 68 24.04 18.03 -15.01
N LYS A 69 24.45 17.57 -13.82
CA LYS A 69 25.69 18.01 -13.16
C LYS A 69 26.92 17.77 -14.04
N ASN A 70 27.01 16.60 -14.68
CA ASN A 70 28.12 16.28 -15.58
C ASN A 70 28.13 17.18 -16.83
N SER A 71 26.96 17.41 -17.43
CA SER A 71 26.81 18.31 -18.58
C SER A 71 27.15 19.75 -18.23
N TRP A 72 26.74 20.22 -17.05
CA TRP A 72 27.04 21.56 -16.56
C TRP A 72 28.55 21.78 -16.40
N ASN A 73 29.25 20.83 -15.78
CA ASN A 73 30.70 20.91 -15.57
C ASN A 73 31.50 20.87 -16.88
N LYS A 74 30.98 20.22 -17.92
CA LYS A 74 31.61 20.17 -19.24
C LYS A 74 31.29 21.40 -20.10
N SER A 75 30.27 22.17 -19.72
CA SER A 75 29.83 23.33 -20.48
C SER A 75 30.66 24.57 -20.17
N LYS A 76 31.36 25.10 -21.19
CA LYS A 76 32.09 26.38 -21.09
C LYS A 76 31.26 27.60 -21.51
N SER A 77 30.21 27.41 -22.32
CA SER A 77 29.38 28.50 -22.85
C SER A 77 28.17 28.79 -21.95
N LEU A 78 27.87 30.07 -21.74
CA LEU A 78 26.69 30.54 -21.01
C LEU A 78 25.39 30.03 -21.65
N PHE A 79 25.28 30.05 -22.99
CA PHE A 79 24.10 29.56 -23.70
C PHE A 79 23.85 28.06 -23.44
N LYS A 80 24.90 27.25 -23.42
CA LYS A 80 24.79 25.81 -23.10
C LYS A 80 24.38 25.58 -21.64
N LYS A 81 24.89 26.39 -20.71
CA LYS A 81 24.44 26.34 -19.30
C LYS A 81 22.96 26.73 -19.16
N LEU A 82 22.51 27.78 -19.86
CA LEU A 82 21.10 28.18 -19.87
C LEU A 82 20.20 27.08 -20.42
N SER A 83 20.59 26.43 -21.52
CA SER A 83 19.86 25.29 -22.09
C SER A 83 19.76 24.12 -21.11
N ILE A 84 20.87 23.77 -20.43
CA ILE A 84 20.87 22.72 -19.40
C ILE A 84 19.93 23.08 -18.24
N PHE A 85 19.90 24.34 -17.81
CA PHE A 85 19.01 24.82 -16.76
C PHE A 85 17.53 24.71 -17.18
N LEU A 86 17.17 25.12 -18.40
CA LEU A 86 15.81 24.97 -18.90
C LEU A 86 15.40 23.48 -18.98
N MET A 87 16.34 22.60 -19.33
CA MET A 87 16.09 21.16 -19.43
C MET A 87 15.82 20.49 -18.06
N ILE A 88 16.26 21.07 -16.93
CA ILE A 88 15.96 20.50 -15.60
C ILE A 88 14.59 20.90 -15.08
N LEU A 89 14.03 22.04 -15.54
CA LEU A 89 12.75 22.54 -15.03
C LEU A 89 11.62 21.54 -15.25
N LEU A 90 11.54 20.96 -16.45
CA LEU A 90 10.45 20.03 -16.78
C LEU A 90 10.48 18.75 -15.92
N PRO A 91 11.59 18.01 -15.80
CA PRO A 91 11.69 16.87 -14.88
C PRO A 91 11.45 17.25 -13.42
N LEU A 92 11.92 18.43 -12.98
CA LEU A 92 11.74 18.91 -11.61
C LEU A 92 10.25 19.13 -11.31
N PHE A 93 9.54 19.89 -12.14
CA PHE A 93 8.11 20.11 -11.98
C PHE A 93 7.32 18.81 -12.06
N GLY A 94 7.65 17.93 -13.02
CA GLY A 94 7.03 16.61 -13.13
C GLY A 94 7.20 15.77 -11.87
N TYR A 95 8.42 15.72 -11.32
CA TYR A 95 8.70 15.00 -10.08
C TYR A 95 7.98 15.59 -8.86
N LEU A 96 7.91 16.93 -8.76
CA LEU A 96 7.20 17.61 -7.68
C LEU A 96 5.69 17.34 -7.73
N ILE A 97 5.08 17.46 -8.92
CA ILE A 97 3.65 17.15 -9.12
C ILE A 97 3.38 15.68 -8.78
N PHE A 98 4.19 14.77 -9.29
CA PHE A 98 4.05 13.35 -8.99
C PHE A 98 4.21 13.04 -7.50
N SER A 99 5.17 13.67 -6.83
CA SER A 99 5.36 13.54 -5.37
C SER A 99 4.17 14.06 -4.58
N TYR A 100 3.56 15.17 -5.01
CA TYR A 100 2.35 15.71 -4.40
C TYR A 100 1.18 14.72 -4.49
N PHE A 101 0.95 14.14 -5.68
CA PHE A 101 -0.07 13.11 -5.85
C PHE A 101 0.23 11.86 -5.03
N TYR A 102 1.49 11.43 -4.96
CA TYR A 102 1.90 10.30 -4.14
C TYR A 102 1.55 10.50 -2.66
N ILE A 103 1.93 11.65 -2.08
CA ILE A 103 1.69 11.96 -0.66
C ILE A 103 0.18 11.99 -0.37
N ASN A 104 -0.61 12.62 -1.23
CA ASN A 104 -2.07 12.68 -1.03
C ASN A 104 -2.69 11.28 -1.04
N ASN A 105 -2.42 10.47 -2.06
CA ASN A 105 -2.95 9.10 -2.12
C ASN A 105 -2.54 8.28 -0.89
N LYS A 106 -1.27 8.36 -0.48
CA LYS A 106 -0.76 7.61 0.68
C LYS A 106 -1.34 8.10 2.01
N SER A 107 -1.75 9.36 2.11
CA SER A 107 -2.42 9.89 3.30
C SER A 107 -3.85 9.36 3.46
N GLU A 108 -4.50 9.03 2.35
CA GLU A 108 -5.89 8.56 2.30
C GLU A 108 -6.00 7.04 2.52
N GLU A 109 -4.95 6.27 2.22
CA GLU A 109 -4.96 4.80 2.26
C GLU A 109 -4.30 4.23 3.52
N LYS A 110 -4.98 3.29 4.18
CA LYS A 110 -4.47 2.56 5.35
C LYS A 110 -4.71 1.08 5.21
N HIS A 111 -3.70 0.28 5.52
CA HIS A 111 -3.79 -1.17 5.52
C HIS A 111 -3.72 -1.73 6.93
N TYR A 112 -4.52 -2.77 7.18
CA TYR A 112 -4.50 -3.55 8.41
C TYR A 112 -4.40 -5.01 8.05
N GLU A 113 -3.42 -5.70 8.62
CA GLU A 113 -3.22 -7.12 8.38
C GLU A 113 -3.56 -7.94 9.62
N PHE A 114 -4.47 -8.89 9.46
CA PHE A 114 -4.94 -9.78 10.51
C PHE A 114 -4.46 -11.20 10.21
N ILE A 115 -3.57 -11.70 11.04
CA ILE A 115 -3.00 -13.04 10.91
C ILE A 115 -3.82 -14.01 11.75
N SER A 116 -4.17 -15.15 11.17
CA SER A 116 -4.85 -16.25 11.89
C SER A 116 -4.01 -16.79 13.05
N PRO A 117 -4.63 -17.35 14.11
CA PRO A 117 -3.89 -17.96 15.22
C PRO A 117 -2.93 -19.08 14.79
N SER A 118 -3.29 -19.82 13.73
CA SER A 118 -2.46 -20.87 13.14
C SER A 118 -1.35 -20.33 12.22
N LYS A 119 -1.29 -19.00 11.98
CA LYS A 119 -0.38 -18.31 11.05
C LYS A 119 -0.46 -18.77 9.59
N LYS A 120 -1.42 -19.63 9.24
CA LYS A 120 -1.59 -20.16 7.87
C LYS A 120 -2.27 -19.16 6.94
N TYR A 121 -3.15 -18.34 7.49
CA TYR A 121 -3.96 -17.39 6.75
C TYR A 121 -3.72 -15.96 7.23
N SER A 122 -3.81 -15.02 6.29
CA SER A 122 -3.78 -13.60 6.57
C SER A 122 -4.82 -12.87 5.71
N ILE A 123 -5.54 -11.95 6.35
CA ILE A 123 -6.51 -11.07 5.71
C ILE A 123 -6.02 -9.64 5.86
N VAL A 124 -6.04 -8.93 4.74
CA VAL A 124 -5.71 -7.51 4.68
C VAL A 124 -7.00 -6.73 4.47
N ILE A 125 -7.22 -5.72 5.29
CA ILE A 125 -8.29 -4.74 5.12
C ILE A 125 -7.62 -3.44 4.70
N THR A 126 -8.04 -2.90 3.57
CA THR A 126 -7.63 -1.57 3.09
C THR A 126 -8.76 -0.60 3.32
N GLU A 127 -8.48 0.48 4.04
CA GLU A 127 -9.36 1.63 4.20
C GLU A 127 -8.84 2.76 3.32
N THR A 128 -9.65 3.26 2.41
CA THR A 128 -9.37 4.49 1.67
C THR A 128 -10.32 5.56 2.19
N SER A 129 -9.81 6.73 2.57
CA SER A 129 -10.60 7.86 3.05
C SER A 129 -10.22 9.10 2.24
N SER A 130 -11.05 9.43 1.26
CA SER A 130 -10.92 10.63 0.45
C SER A 130 -11.86 11.73 0.92
N LEU A 131 -11.64 12.96 0.45
CA LEU A 131 -12.39 14.17 0.80
C LEU A 131 -13.93 14.06 0.65
N MET A 132 -14.43 13.08 -0.11
CA MET A 132 -15.88 12.89 -0.32
C MET A 132 -16.36 11.45 -0.17
N SER A 133 -15.47 10.50 0.10
CA SER A 133 -15.84 9.09 0.15
C SER A 133 -14.87 8.29 1.01
N SER A 134 -15.36 7.21 1.59
CA SER A 134 -14.50 6.20 2.17
C SER A 134 -14.83 4.84 1.57
N SER A 135 -13.87 3.94 1.50
CA SER A 135 -14.11 2.56 1.09
C SER A 135 -13.34 1.62 2.01
N VAL A 136 -13.91 0.43 2.18
CA VAL A 136 -13.26 -0.66 2.88
C VAL A 136 -13.24 -1.84 1.95
N GLU A 137 -12.04 -2.29 1.66
CA GLU A 137 -11.81 -3.40 0.77
C GLU A 137 -11.14 -4.54 1.52
N PHE A 138 -11.61 -5.75 1.26
CA PHE A 138 -11.11 -6.96 1.90
C PHE A 138 -10.26 -7.74 0.93
N TYR A 139 -9.13 -8.22 1.43
CA TYR A 139 -8.16 -8.96 0.66
C TYR A 139 -7.70 -10.19 1.44
N VAL A 140 -7.40 -11.27 0.71
CA VAL A 140 -6.75 -12.46 1.26
C VAL A 140 -5.31 -12.50 0.76
N ARG A 141 -4.35 -12.60 1.68
CA ARG A 141 -2.93 -12.72 1.32
C ARG A 141 -2.67 -14.08 0.68
N GLN A 142 -2.13 -14.05 -0.54
CA GLN A 142 -1.76 -15.26 -1.28
C GLN A 142 -0.30 -15.64 -1.02
N ASN A 143 0.57 -14.65 -0.90
CA ASN A 143 1.98 -14.80 -0.57
C ASN A 143 2.54 -13.49 0.02
N LEU A 144 3.85 -13.43 0.22
CA LEU A 144 4.53 -12.27 0.81
C LEU A 144 4.32 -10.95 0.04
N PHE A 145 4.04 -11.03 -1.27
CA PHE A 145 3.95 -9.87 -2.16
C PHE A 145 2.54 -9.56 -2.62
N VAL A 146 1.67 -10.57 -2.71
CA VAL A 146 0.38 -10.47 -3.41
C VAL A 146 -0.78 -10.72 -2.46
N ILE A 147 -1.76 -9.82 -2.56
CA ILE A 147 -3.05 -9.92 -1.91
C ILE A 147 -4.14 -10.03 -2.98
N ARG A 148 -5.22 -10.75 -2.68
CA ARG A 148 -6.34 -10.96 -3.62
C ARG A 148 -7.63 -10.35 -3.09
N LYS A 149 -8.20 -9.42 -3.86
CA LYS A 149 -9.45 -8.74 -3.55
C LYS A 149 -10.60 -9.73 -3.42
N GLN A 150 -11.41 -9.53 -2.40
CA GLN A 150 -12.62 -10.29 -2.16
C GLN A 150 -13.84 -9.42 -2.51
N PRO A 151 -14.88 -9.99 -3.15
CA PRO A 151 -16.07 -9.25 -3.56
C PRO A 151 -17.01 -9.00 -2.36
N ILE A 152 -16.54 -8.23 -1.37
CA ILE A 152 -17.29 -7.86 -0.16
C ILE A 152 -17.76 -6.42 -0.29
N LEU A 153 -19.05 -6.19 -0.13
CA LEU A 153 -19.64 -4.86 -0.21
C LEU A 153 -19.78 -4.26 1.18
N PHE A 154 -18.69 -3.82 1.83
CA PHE A 154 -18.80 -3.23 3.17
C PHE A 154 -19.36 -1.79 3.08
N PRO A 155 -20.27 -1.36 3.99
CA PRO A 155 -20.85 -0.03 3.92
C PRO A 155 -19.77 1.03 3.98
N VAL A 156 -19.78 1.89 2.97
CA VAL A 156 -19.00 3.12 2.86
C VAL A 156 -19.39 4.07 3.99
N PHE A 157 -18.41 4.61 4.71
CA PHE A 157 -18.63 5.61 5.75
C PHE A 157 -18.90 6.94 5.07
N ARG A 158 -19.97 7.63 5.48
CA ARG A 158 -20.23 9.02 5.04
C ARG A 158 -19.30 10.02 5.72
N ASP A 159 -18.72 9.62 6.85
CA ASP A 159 -17.84 10.46 7.63
C ASP A 159 -16.41 10.32 7.08
N LEU A 160 -15.73 11.45 6.90
CA LEU A 160 -14.35 11.57 6.38
C LEU A 160 -13.27 10.93 7.27
N THR A 161 -13.68 10.17 8.29
CA THR A 161 -12.78 9.64 9.30
C THR A 161 -12.57 8.13 9.10
N PRO A 162 -11.31 7.66 9.14
CA PRO A 162 -11.01 6.23 9.12
C PRO A 162 -11.74 5.50 10.25
N ILE A 163 -11.95 4.19 10.09
CA ILE A 163 -12.77 3.43 11.04
C ILE A 163 -12.12 3.50 12.41
N LYS A 164 -12.79 4.13 13.38
CA LYS A 164 -12.26 4.20 14.74
C LYS A 164 -12.22 2.79 15.31
N LYS A 165 -11.20 2.49 16.14
CA LYS A 165 -11.02 1.18 16.80
C LYS A 165 -12.24 0.66 17.58
N ASN A 166 -13.19 1.53 17.93
CA ASN A 166 -14.43 1.18 18.64
C ASN A 166 -15.65 1.00 17.70
N GLN A 167 -15.47 1.17 16.39
CA GLN A 167 -16.52 1.08 15.36
C GLN A 167 -16.45 -0.23 14.56
N TYR A 168 -15.47 -1.08 14.86
CA TYR A 168 -15.38 -2.44 14.36
C TYR A 168 -14.88 -3.41 15.43
N ARG A 169 -15.10 -4.70 15.20
CA ARG A 169 -14.50 -5.81 15.94
C ARG A 169 -14.19 -6.94 14.97
N TYR A 170 -13.15 -7.68 15.28
CA TYR A 170 -12.79 -8.87 14.52
C TYR A 170 -12.53 -10.03 15.48
N LYS A 171 -12.70 -11.24 14.97
CA LYS A 171 -12.28 -12.47 15.65
C LYS A 171 -11.94 -13.54 14.62
N TRP A 172 -11.03 -14.41 15.02
CA TRP A 172 -10.77 -15.65 14.31
C TRP A 172 -11.53 -16.79 14.97
N LYS A 173 -12.16 -17.64 14.17
CA LYS A 173 -12.72 -18.92 14.59
C LYS A 173 -12.11 -19.98 13.67
N GLU A 174 -10.98 -20.55 14.11
CA GLU A 174 -10.15 -21.45 13.31
C GLU A 174 -9.77 -20.82 11.96
N ASN A 175 -10.27 -21.36 10.85
CA ASN A 175 -10.01 -20.91 9.48
C ASN A 175 -11.00 -19.84 8.99
N THR A 176 -11.93 -19.40 9.84
CA THR A 176 -12.93 -18.37 9.52
C THR A 176 -12.59 -17.05 10.19
N PHE A 177 -12.46 -16.01 9.39
CA PHE A 177 -12.35 -14.64 9.87
C PHE A 177 -13.73 -14.01 9.94
N ILE A 178 -14.01 -13.35 11.06
CA ILE A 178 -15.28 -12.69 11.29
C ILE A 178 -14.98 -11.22 11.58
N PHE A 179 -15.46 -10.35 10.70
CA PHE A 179 -15.36 -8.90 10.84
C PHE A 179 -16.74 -8.31 11.02
N GLU A 180 -16.90 -7.43 12.01
CA GLU A 180 -18.16 -6.78 12.31
C GLU A 180 -17.92 -5.29 12.49
N GLY A 181 -18.65 -4.46 11.76
CA GLY A 181 -18.51 -3.01 11.83
C GLY A 181 -19.85 -2.31 11.76
N LYS A 182 -19.91 -1.09 12.31
CA LYS A 182 -21.13 -0.29 12.32
C LYS A 182 -21.60 0.00 10.89
N ASN A 183 -22.89 -0.14 10.63
CA ASN A 183 -23.47 0.18 9.33
C ASN A 183 -23.99 1.61 9.32
N PHE A 184 -23.26 2.51 8.68
CA PHE A 184 -23.58 3.94 8.63
C PHE A 184 -24.66 4.30 7.62
N LEU A 185 -24.99 3.40 6.69
CA LEU A 185 -26.04 3.65 5.70
C LEU A 185 -27.44 3.63 6.32
N LEU A 186 -27.65 2.80 7.34
CA LEU A 186 -28.96 2.52 7.91
C LEU A 186 -29.29 3.38 9.14
N ASN A 187 -28.30 4.09 9.70
CA ASN A 187 -28.42 5.03 10.82
C ASN A 187 -29.27 4.56 12.03
N ASP A 188 -29.40 3.24 12.22
CA ASP A 188 -30.34 2.60 13.15
C ASP A 188 -29.65 1.67 14.17
N GLY A 189 -28.33 1.82 14.31
CA GLY A 189 -27.53 1.05 15.24
C GLY A 189 -27.18 -0.38 14.80
N ARG A 190 -27.61 -0.82 13.60
CA ARG A 190 -27.23 -2.12 13.04
C ARG A 190 -25.76 -2.14 12.63
N TRP A 191 -25.15 -3.32 12.73
CA TRP A 191 -23.78 -3.60 12.29
C TRP A 191 -23.83 -4.56 11.11
N LYS A 192 -22.87 -4.44 10.19
CA LYS A 192 -22.62 -5.45 9.16
C LYS A 192 -21.59 -6.43 9.67
N LYS A 193 -21.87 -7.71 9.52
CA LYS A 193 -20.99 -8.83 9.83
C LYS A 193 -20.60 -9.53 8.53
N VAL A 194 -19.31 -9.77 8.37
CA VAL A 194 -18.72 -10.50 7.24
C VAL A 194 -17.97 -11.69 7.82
N GLU A 195 -18.28 -12.88 7.33
CA GLU A 195 -17.56 -14.11 7.65
C GLU A 195 -16.86 -14.60 6.39
N ILE A 196 -15.54 -14.83 6.48
CA ILE A 196 -14.69 -15.30 5.39
C ILE A 196 -14.09 -16.65 5.82
N ASN A 197 -14.55 -17.75 5.23
CA ASN A 197 -14.00 -19.08 5.49
C ASN A 197 -12.91 -19.41 4.44
N LEU A 198 -11.70 -19.74 4.92
CA LEU A 198 -10.48 -19.99 4.13
C LEU A 198 -10.06 -21.47 4.09
N GLU A 199 -10.90 -22.37 4.61
CA GLU A 199 -10.61 -23.80 4.74
C GLU A 199 -10.45 -24.52 3.39
N ASN A 200 -11.17 -24.05 2.35
CA ASN A 200 -11.13 -24.59 1.00
C ASN A 200 -10.51 -23.60 0.00
N LYS A 201 -10.03 -24.11 -1.15
CA LYS A 201 -9.54 -23.26 -2.28
C LYS A 201 -10.59 -22.22 -2.72
N ASN A 202 -11.87 -22.53 -2.51
CA ASN A 202 -12.97 -21.59 -2.69
C ASN A 202 -13.26 -20.87 -1.38
N ILE A 203 -12.95 -19.58 -1.35
CA ILE A 203 -13.25 -18.69 -0.22
C ILE A 203 -14.77 -18.53 -0.14
N ASN A 204 -15.36 -18.92 0.99
CA ASN A 204 -16.80 -18.74 1.21
C ASN A 204 -17.03 -17.47 2.03
N ILE A 205 -17.79 -16.53 1.48
CA ILE A 205 -18.07 -15.22 2.06
C ILE A 205 -19.54 -15.17 2.41
N LYS A 206 -19.85 -14.86 3.68
CA LYS A 206 -21.23 -14.65 4.14
C LYS A 206 -21.36 -13.27 4.77
N GLU A 207 -22.40 -12.55 4.35
CA GLU A 207 -22.70 -11.21 4.83
C GLU A 207 -24.02 -11.20 5.61
N TYR A 208 -24.03 -10.55 6.76
CA TYR A 208 -25.18 -10.45 7.64
C TYR A 208 -25.34 -9.04 8.18
N ILE A 209 -26.58 -8.67 8.51
CA ILE A 209 -26.88 -7.48 9.31
C ILE A 209 -27.24 -7.95 10.72
N ILE A 210 -26.59 -7.40 11.73
CA ILE A 210 -26.75 -7.80 13.13
C ILE A 210 -27.05 -6.59 14.02
N TYR A 211 -27.67 -6.83 15.17
CA TYR A 211 -27.70 -5.87 16.27
C TYR A 211 -26.59 -6.21 17.27
N PRO A 212 -25.66 -5.29 17.56
CA PRO A 212 -24.59 -5.57 18.51
C PRO A 212 -25.20 -5.71 19.92
N LYS A 213 -25.06 -6.89 20.55
CA LYS A 213 -25.15 -6.97 22.02
C LYS A 213 -24.02 -6.12 22.61
N LYS A 214 -24.29 -5.40 23.72
CA LYS A 214 -23.41 -4.43 24.41
C LYS A 214 -21.92 -4.77 24.23
N TYR A 215 -21.14 -3.84 23.67
CA TYR A 215 -19.72 -4.03 23.36
C TYR A 215 -18.93 -4.34 24.63
N ILE A 216 -18.31 -5.52 24.67
CA ILE A 216 -17.25 -5.86 25.62
C ILE A 216 -15.98 -5.97 24.77
N PRO A 217 -15.03 -5.03 24.85
CA PRO A 217 -13.78 -5.14 24.13
C PRO A 217 -13.10 -6.46 24.51
N PRO A 218 -12.46 -7.18 23.57
CA PRO A 218 -11.65 -8.33 23.94
C PRO A 218 -10.62 -7.87 24.97
N LYS A 219 -10.63 -8.46 26.18
CA LYS A 219 -9.53 -8.32 27.13
C LYS A 219 -8.28 -8.67 26.36
N LYS A 220 -7.28 -7.76 26.36
CA LYS A 220 -5.97 -7.93 25.73
C LYS A 220 -5.50 -9.38 25.87
N GLN A 221 -5.75 -10.22 24.87
CA GLN A 221 -5.15 -11.54 24.79
C GLN A 221 -3.77 -11.30 24.19
N ASN A 222 -2.81 -11.13 25.10
CA ASN A 222 -1.37 -11.23 24.90
C ASN A 222 -0.75 -10.36 23.79
N LEU A 223 -0.62 -9.06 24.10
CA LEU A 223 0.45 -8.18 23.62
C LEU A 223 1.82 -8.57 24.21
N GLN A 224 2.18 -9.86 24.19
CA GLN A 224 3.46 -10.34 24.74
C GLN A 224 4.53 -10.66 23.69
N ASN A 225 4.27 -10.45 22.39
CA ASN A 225 5.28 -10.66 21.34
C ASN A 225 5.67 -9.39 20.57
N GLU A 226 5.43 -8.20 21.12
CA GLU A 226 6.03 -6.95 20.62
C GLU A 226 7.15 -6.47 21.55
N LYS A 227 8.23 -7.25 21.62
CA LYS A 227 9.60 -6.82 21.88
C LYS A 227 10.53 -7.91 21.37
N VAL A 228 11.00 -7.80 20.13
CA VAL A 228 12.41 -7.83 19.66
C VAL A 228 12.40 -7.39 18.20
#